data_AF-A0A1H9MD61-F1
#
_entry.id   AF-A0A1H9MD61-F1
#
_cell.length_a   1.000
_cell.length_b   1.000
_cell.length_c   1.000
_cell.angle_alpha   90.00
_cell.angle_beta   90.00
_cell.angle_gamma   90.00
#
_symmetry.space_group_name_H-M   'P 1'
#
loop_
_entity.id
_entity.type
_entity.pdbx_description
1 polymer ?
#
loop_
_entity_poly.entity_id
_entity_poly.type
_entity_poly.pdbx_seq_one_letter_code
_entity_poly.pdbx_strand_id
1 'polypeptide(L)'
;MSIWDTLFGRAPGYDPTDVPEFNFGRYTDAYKSPANYAAWDKSLLAFEKGDYVESCEAFMAYLLDEREGNVKWKTEGGKLYFEFYQGSKRVTGFADDEQLRATARVAHLDANNADLLHRLTSMNYELKYSRFAIDDDGCLAIVFDTPVNDASPHKLYHALKEMALRADKQDDLLLEEFGDYLSPTEITHLQELSAEDKTRKLDFLRRRIQYVIDYLGQGKLNPEEQPGAVAYLLLDLVYRLDYLLIPEGHTMEALERMHRMYFAREDDQPVTYKNIRLLRELQHLLRRAPESFAEELYAGKSTFGITLPANHDRLVSLIDNELPNMDWYQDNGYVEVASGIPGYIVGYALFNYAVPPPDRSLLQLYYRVCEDEYFRELGFKQQFLDRDGRPARRAIRAAITDIISQHTDAYPRLRPALSQLSFDNLMDFGRSYLLMLRELDLSKP
;
A
#
# COMPACT_ATOMS: atom_id res chain seq x y z
N MET A 1 -21.24 5.79 38.05
CA MET A 1 -20.83 6.92 37.19
C MET A 1 -21.13 8.20 37.95
N SER A 2 -20.12 9.05 38.15
CA SER A 2 -20.22 10.26 38.96
C SER A 2 -20.61 11.46 38.10
N ILE A 3 -21.45 12.35 38.61
CA ILE A 3 -21.90 13.60 37.92
C ILE A 3 -20.71 14.50 37.54
N TRP A 4 -19.55 14.29 38.19
CA TRP A 4 -18.31 14.99 37.88
C TRP A 4 -17.64 14.53 36.57
N ASP A 5 -17.90 13.30 36.11
CA ASP A 5 -17.34 12.77 34.84
C ASP A 5 -18.03 13.37 33.61
N THR A 6 -19.29 13.83 33.74
CA THR A 6 -20.06 14.46 32.68
C THR A 6 -19.78 15.96 32.52
N LEU A 7 -19.27 16.62 33.56
CA LEU A 7 -18.99 18.07 33.59
C LEU A 7 -17.58 18.44 33.13
N PHE A 8 -16.62 17.52 33.28
CA PHE A 8 -15.27 17.65 32.76
C PHE A 8 -15.03 16.51 31.79
N GLY A 9 -15.24 16.75 30.50
CA GLY A 9 -15.01 15.77 29.44
C GLY A 9 -13.58 15.21 29.53
N ARG A 10 -13.41 14.09 30.25
CA ARG A 10 -12.26 13.25 30.11
C ARG A 10 -12.33 12.70 28.70
N ALA A 11 -11.38 13.08 27.86
CA ALA A 11 -11.05 12.26 26.70
C ALA A 11 -10.93 10.82 27.21
N PRO A 12 -11.70 9.85 26.67
CA PRO A 12 -11.55 8.47 27.08
C PRO A 12 -10.07 8.09 26.98
N GLY A 13 -9.60 7.36 27.99
CA GLY A 13 -8.24 6.82 27.97
C GLY A 13 -8.03 5.97 26.73
N TYR A 14 -6.79 5.85 26.29
CA TYR A 14 -6.43 4.98 25.17
C TYR A 14 -6.91 3.55 25.40
N ASP A 15 -7.78 3.09 24.51
CA ASP A 15 -8.34 1.73 24.48
C ASP A 15 -7.86 1.04 23.20
N PRO A 16 -6.88 0.12 23.29
CA PRO A 16 -6.37 -0.61 22.13
C PRO A 16 -7.29 -1.76 21.68
N THR A 17 -8.36 -2.07 22.43
CA THR A 17 -9.11 -3.32 22.26
C THR A 17 -10.36 -3.22 21.38
N ASP A 18 -10.75 -2.02 20.98
CA ASP A 18 -11.95 -1.74 20.19
C ASP A 18 -11.65 -0.78 19.04
N VAL A 19 -10.79 -1.25 18.14
CA VAL A 19 -10.36 -0.53 16.93
C VAL A 19 -11.10 -1.11 15.72
N PRO A 20 -11.71 -0.28 14.86
CA PRO A 20 -12.33 -0.75 13.63
C PRO A 20 -11.35 -1.54 12.75
N GLU A 21 -11.85 -2.58 12.09
CA GLU A 21 -11.06 -3.50 11.26
C GLU A 21 -10.77 -2.88 9.88
N PHE A 22 -9.87 -1.87 9.85
CA PHE A 22 -9.32 -1.32 8.61
C PHE A 22 -7.84 -1.65 8.48
N ASN A 23 -7.47 -2.23 7.35
CA ASN A 23 -6.10 -2.29 6.89
C ASN A 23 -5.76 -1.00 6.15
N PHE A 24 -4.52 -0.51 6.30
CA PHE A 24 -4.01 0.68 5.60
C PHE A 24 -2.68 0.38 4.91
N GLY A 25 -2.46 1.07 3.79
CA GLY A 25 -1.30 0.88 2.94
C GLY A 25 -1.32 -0.40 2.12
N ARG A 26 -0.35 -0.48 1.22
CA ARG A 26 -0.13 -1.61 0.32
C ARG A 26 0.27 -2.86 1.09
N TYR A 27 -0.14 -4.02 0.60
CA TYR A 27 0.33 -5.31 1.12
C TYR A 27 1.85 -5.45 0.95
N THR A 28 2.47 -6.16 1.90
CA THR A 28 3.88 -6.55 1.81
C THR A 28 4.09 -7.97 2.30
N ASP A 29 4.78 -8.76 1.49
CA ASP A 29 5.24 -10.11 1.84
C ASP A 29 6.61 -10.11 2.53
N ALA A 30 7.17 -8.94 2.86
CA ALA A 30 8.48 -8.82 3.49
C ALA A 30 8.48 -9.27 4.97
N TYR A 31 7.33 -9.23 5.65
CA TYR A 31 7.21 -9.56 7.07
C TYR A 31 7.00 -11.06 7.30
N LYS A 32 7.91 -11.88 6.78
CA LYS A 32 7.85 -13.35 6.95
C LYS A 32 8.14 -13.77 8.40
N SER A 33 7.35 -14.72 8.89
CA SER A 33 7.55 -15.33 10.21
C SER A 33 8.71 -16.34 10.18
N PRO A 34 9.23 -16.76 11.35
CA PRO A 34 10.18 -17.87 11.43
C PRO A 34 9.65 -19.17 10.78
N ALA A 35 8.35 -19.43 10.88
CA ALA A 35 7.72 -20.60 10.25
C ALA A 35 7.75 -20.51 8.72
N ASN A 36 7.54 -19.32 8.14
CA ASN A 36 7.68 -19.13 6.70
C ASN A 36 9.11 -19.41 6.25
N TYR A 37 10.13 -18.89 6.94
CA TYR A 37 11.54 -19.18 6.59
C TYR A 37 11.87 -20.67 6.70
N ALA A 38 11.39 -21.36 7.74
CA ALA A 38 11.55 -22.81 7.85
C ALA A 38 10.87 -23.57 6.69
N ALA A 39 9.70 -23.09 6.23
CA ALA A 39 9.01 -23.66 5.07
C ALA A 39 9.79 -23.43 3.76
N TRP A 40 10.44 -22.26 3.61
CA TRP A 40 11.34 -21.98 2.50
C TRP A 40 12.53 -22.94 2.46
N ASP A 41 13.22 -23.11 3.60
CA ASP A 41 14.36 -24.02 3.71
C ASP A 41 13.94 -25.48 3.42
N LYS A 42 12.77 -25.89 3.95
CA LYS A 42 12.18 -27.20 3.64
C LYS A 42 11.96 -27.37 2.14
N SER A 43 11.41 -26.34 1.49
CA SER A 43 11.13 -26.36 0.05
C SER A 43 12.40 -26.54 -0.77
N LEU A 44 13.47 -25.79 -0.46
CA LEU A 44 14.77 -25.94 -1.12
C LEU A 44 15.35 -27.35 -0.95
N LEU A 45 15.35 -27.87 0.28
CA LEU A 45 15.90 -29.20 0.57
C LEU A 45 15.12 -30.33 -0.11
N ALA A 46 13.78 -30.23 -0.19
CA ALA A 46 12.96 -31.20 -0.88
C ALA A 46 13.21 -31.17 -2.40
N PHE A 47 13.35 -29.97 -2.98
CA PHE A 47 13.66 -29.80 -4.40
C PHE A 47 15.00 -30.47 -4.76
N GLU A 48 16.04 -30.23 -3.96
CA GLU A 48 17.38 -30.81 -4.18
C GLU A 48 17.39 -32.36 -4.13
N LYS A 49 16.46 -32.96 -3.38
CA LYS A 49 16.30 -34.41 -3.28
C LYS A 49 15.45 -35.02 -4.40
N GLY A 50 14.79 -34.19 -5.21
CA GLY A 50 13.82 -34.62 -6.23
C GLY A 50 12.41 -34.86 -5.68
N ASP A 51 12.14 -34.50 -4.42
CA ASP A 51 10.82 -34.60 -3.78
C ASP A 51 9.95 -33.39 -4.19
N TYR A 52 9.65 -33.27 -5.48
CA TYR A 52 9.13 -32.03 -6.06
C TYR A 52 7.74 -31.60 -5.56
N VAL A 53 6.83 -32.55 -5.32
CA VAL A 53 5.50 -32.25 -4.78
C VAL A 53 5.62 -31.69 -3.35
N GLU A 54 6.48 -32.29 -2.53
CA GLU A 54 6.77 -31.79 -1.18
C GLU A 54 7.45 -30.42 -1.21
N SER A 55 8.36 -30.20 -2.15
CA SER A 55 8.97 -28.89 -2.41
C SER A 55 7.91 -27.83 -2.68
N CYS A 56 6.96 -28.13 -3.58
CA CYS A 56 5.88 -27.20 -3.93
C CYS A 56 4.93 -26.94 -2.75
N GLU A 57 4.61 -27.97 -1.97
CA GLU A 57 3.78 -27.84 -0.76
C GLU A 57 4.43 -26.92 0.28
N ALA A 58 5.73 -27.14 0.56
CA ALA A 58 6.49 -26.30 1.47
C ALA A 58 6.62 -24.86 0.95
N PHE A 59 6.72 -24.68 -0.37
CA PHE A 59 6.72 -23.36 -0.99
C PHE A 59 5.37 -22.64 -0.84
N MET A 60 4.23 -23.34 -0.94
CA MET A 60 2.91 -22.73 -0.63
C MET A 60 2.84 -22.27 0.83
N ALA A 61 3.37 -23.06 1.76
CA ALA A 61 3.45 -22.68 3.18
C ALA A 61 4.37 -21.46 3.42
N TYR A 62 5.42 -21.26 2.62
CA TYR A 62 6.22 -20.03 2.65
C TYR A 62 5.41 -18.80 2.19
N LEU A 63 4.55 -18.95 1.19
CA LEU A 63 3.71 -17.86 0.68
C LEU A 63 2.57 -17.50 1.64
N LEU A 64 2.07 -18.46 2.41
CA LEU A 64 0.94 -18.26 3.33
C LEU A 64 1.18 -17.11 4.32
N ASP A 65 0.24 -16.18 4.31
CA ASP A 65 -0.02 -15.21 5.36
C ASP A 65 -1.31 -15.63 6.06
N GLU A 66 -1.19 -16.10 7.30
CA GLU A 66 -2.32 -16.61 8.08
C GLU A 66 -3.38 -15.54 8.35
N ARG A 67 -2.98 -14.26 8.44
CA ARG A 67 -3.92 -13.16 8.70
C ARG A 67 -4.77 -12.86 7.48
N GLU A 68 -4.16 -12.93 6.30
CA GLU A 68 -4.85 -12.75 5.03
C GLU A 68 -5.65 -14.00 4.63
N GLY A 69 -5.18 -15.19 5.04
CA GLY A 69 -5.69 -16.46 4.52
C GLY A 69 -5.63 -16.47 2.98
N ASN A 70 -4.49 -16.03 2.45
CA ASN A 70 -4.26 -15.73 1.04
C ASN A 70 -3.92 -16.95 0.18
N VAL A 71 -3.46 -18.05 0.78
CA VAL A 71 -3.02 -19.26 0.08
C VAL A 71 -3.76 -20.49 0.62
N LYS A 72 -4.19 -21.39 -0.26
CA LYS A 72 -4.74 -22.71 0.10
C LYS A 72 -4.16 -23.77 -0.81
N TRP A 73 -3.98 -24.98 -0.30
CA TRP A 73 -3.55 -26.12 -1.10
C TRP A 73 -4.09 -27.43 -0.55
N LYS A 74 -4.10 -28.45 -1.40
CA LYS A 74 -4.43 -29.83 -1.05
C LYS A 74 -3.59 -30.81 -1.87
N THR A 75 -3.22 -31.93 -1.28
CA THR A 75 -2.52 -33.01 -1.97
C THR A 75 -3.47 -34.19 -2.14
N GLU A 76 -3.70 -34.62 -3.38
CA GLU A 76 -4.64 -35.70 -3.72
C GLU A 76 -4.11 -36.48 -4.93
N GLY A 77 -4.06 -37.82 -4.83
CA GLY A 77 -3.64 -38.68 -5.94
C GLY A 77 -2.20 -38.45 -6.42
N GLY A 78 -1.29 -38.01 -5.53
CA GLY A 78 0.10 -37.68 -5.88
C GLY A 78 0.28 -36.32 -6.55
N LYS A 79 -0.80 -35.51 -6.65
CA LYS A 79 -0.75 -34.15 -7.18
C LYS A 79 -1.05 -33.14 -6.08
N LEU A 80 -0.32 -32.02 -6.10
CA LEU A 80 -0.66 -30.84 -5.33
C LEU A 80 -1.59 -29.96 -6.15
N TYR A 81 -2.66 -29.47 -5.54
CA TYR A 81 -3.51 -28.41 -6.08
C TYR A 81 -3.43 -27.20 -5.17
N PHE A 82 -3.32 -26.02 -5.72
CA PHE A 82 -3.23 -24.79 -4.94
C PHE A 82 -4.08 -23.66 -5.54
N GLU A 83 -4.51 -22.76 -4.68
CA GLU A 83 -5.03 -21.45 -5.06
C GLU A 83 -4.42 -20.38 -4.16
N PHE A 84 -4.20 -19.19 -4.71
CA PHE A 84 -3.87 -18.02 -3.93
C PHE A 84 -4.44 -16.75 -4.57
N TYR A 85 -4.46 -15.66 -3.81
CA TYR A 85 -5.09 -14.41 -4.22
C TYR A 85 -4.09 -13.28 -4.35
N GLN A 86 -4.33 -12.40 -5.32
CA GLN A 86 -3.61 -11.15 -5.53
C GLN A 86 -4.62 -10.10 -5.99
N GLY A 87 -4.96 -9.18 -5.08
CA GLY A 87 -5.96 -8.14 -5.31
C GLY A 87 -7.29 -8.71 -5.80
N SER A 88 -7.69 -8.34 -7.01
CA SER A 88 -8.90 -8.80 -7.68
C SER A 88 -8.80 -10.23 -8.22
N LYS A 89 -7.59 -10.82 -8.23
CA LYS A 89 -7.32 -12.09 -8.92
C LYS A 89 -7.14 -13.28 -8.01
N ARG A 90 -7.62 -14.40 -8.54
CA ARG A 90 -7.33 -15.73 -8.05
C ARG A 90 -6.40 -16.42 -9.03
N VAL A 91 -5.32 -16.96 -8.50
CA VAL A 91 -4.42 -17.86 -9.21
C VAL A 91 -4.73 -19.27 -8.77
N THR A 92 -4.91 -20.18 -9.71
CA THR A 92 -5.09 -21.61 -9.45
C THR A 92 -4.00 -22.40 -10.15
N GLY A 93 -3.62 -23.54 -9.59
CA GLY A 93 -2.60 -24.38 -10.21
C GLY A 93 -2.50 -25.77 -9.62
N PHE A 94 -1.64 -26.56 -10.24
CA PHE A 94 -1.28 -27.88 -9.75
C PHE A 94 0.21 -28.18 -9.99
N ALA A 95 0.73 -29.13 -9.22
CA ALA A 95 2.04 -29.72 -9.44
C ALA A 95 1.94 -31.25 -9.34
N ASP A 96 2.57 -31.95 -10.28
CA ASP A 96 2.69 -33.41 -10.29
C ASP A 96 4.14 -33.83 -10.57
N ASP A 97 4.35 -35.09 -10.92
CA ASP A 97 5.66 -35.67 -11.22
C ASP A 97 6.27 -35.22 -12.56
N GLU A 98 5.49 -34.54 -13.40
CA GLU A 98 5.95 -34.07 -14.71
C GLU A 98 6.10 -32.55 -14.73
N GLN A 99 5.13 -31.81 -14.19
CA GLN A 99 5.04 -30.36 -14.35
C GLN A 99 4.43 -29.63 -13.15
N LEU A 100 4.68 -28.32 -13.13
CA LEU A 100 3.86 -27.38 -12.39
C LEU A 100 3.20 -26.43 -13.39
N ARG A 101 1.90 -26.19 -13.21
CA ARG A 101 1.13 -25.22 -14.00
C ARG A 101 0.27 -24.35 -13.11
N ALA A 102 0.29 -23.05 -13.36
CA ALA A 102 -0.55 -22.05 -12.73
C ALA A 102 -1.26 -21.20 -13.79
N THR A 103 -2.45 -20.73 -13.46
CA THR A 103 -3.31 -19.91 -14.31
C THR A 103 -3.98 -18.84 -13.48
N ALA A 104 -3.97 -17.61 -13.98
CA ALA A 104 -4.74 -16.48 -13.45
C ALA A 104 -5.69 -15.99 -14.55
N ARG A 105 -7.00 -16.11 -14.33
CA ARG A 105 -8.00 -15.59 -15.28
C ARG A 105 -8.11 -14.08 -15.11
N VAL A 106 -8.09 -13.36 -16.22
CA VAL A 106 -8.08 -11.88 -16.26
C VAL A 106 -9.48 -11.35 -16.53
N ALA A 107 -10.07 -11.77 -17.67
CA ALA A 107 -11.40 -11.38 -18.13
C ALA A 107 -11.96 -12.45 -19.08
N HIS A 108 -13.29 -12.51 -19.21
CA HIS A 108 -13.95 -13.32 -20.25
C HIS A 108 -13.94 -12.56 -21.59
N LEU A 109 -13.60 -13.24 -22.68
CA LEU A 109 -13.58 -12.65 -24.02
C LEU A 109 -14.96 -12.82 -24.68
N ASP A 110 -15.74 -11.76 -24.72
CA ASP A 110 -17.10 -11.78 -25.29
C ASP A 110 -17.08 -11.69 -26.82
N ALA A 111 -16.07 -11.01 -27.38
CA ALA A 111 -15.85 -10.90 -28.81
C ALA A 111 -14.36 -10.72 -29.16
N ASN A 112 -13.97 -11.23 -30.33
CA ASN A 112 -12.60 -11.03 -30.83
C ASN A 112 -12.36 -9.59 -31.24
N ASN A 113 -11.25 -9.01 -30.77
CA ASN A 113 -10.77 -7.69 -31.17
C ASN A 113 -9.28 -7.77 -31.57
N ALA A 114 -8.93 -7.27 -32.75
CA ALA A 114 -7.57 -7.39 -33.29
C ALA A 114 -6.54 -6.58 -32.49
N ASP A 115 -6.91 -5.39 -32.02
CA ASP A 115 -6.04 -4.50 -31.25
C ASP A 115 -5.75 -5.09 -29.86
N LEU A 116 -6.77 -5.68 -29.22
CA LEU A 116 -6.62 -6.44 -27.99
C LEU A 116 -5.65 -7.61 -28.18
N LEU A 117 -5.85 -8.46 -29.19
CA LEU A 117 -4.97 -9.61 -29.44
C LEU A 117 -3.52 -9.18 -29.76
N HIS A 118 -3.34 -8.08 -30.49
CA HIS A 118 -2.02 -7.51 -30.76
C HIS A 118 -1.36 -7.00 -29.46
N ARG A 119 -2.12 -6.32 -28.59
CA ARG A 119 -1.64 -5.85 -27.28
C ARG A 119 -1.20 -7.01 -26.39
N LEU A 120 -2.02 -8.06 -26.28
CA LEU A 120 -1.69 -9.25 -25.50
C LEU A 120 -0.41 -9.95 -26.03
N THR A 121 -0.27 -10.02 -27.35
CA THR A 121 0.94 -10.56 -27.98
C THR A 121 2.16 -9.69 -27.69
N SER A 122 2.01 -8.37 -27.67
CA SER A 122 3.09 -7.44 -27.32
C SER A 122 3.51 -7.61 -25.85
N MET A 123 2.55 -7.74 -24.95
CA MET A 123 2.79 -7.96 -23.52
C MET A 123 3.50 -9.30 -23.26
N ASN A 124 3.24 -10.34 -24.08
CA ASN A 124 3.97 -11.61 -24.00
C ASN A 124 5.48 -11.45 -24.24
N TYR A 125 5.93 -10.45 -24.99
CA TYR A 125 7.36 -10.17 -25.14
C TYR A 125 7.99 -9.54 -23.90
N GLU A 126 7.20 -8.94 -23.01
CA GLU A 126 7.68 -8.34 -21.76
C GLU A 126 7.73 -9.32 -20.59
N LEU A 127 6.91 -10.37 -20.63
CA LEU A 127 6.83 -11.38 -19.58
C LEU A 127 8.03 -12.35 -19.66
N LYS A 128 8.63 -12.66 -18.51
CA LYS A 128 9.82 -13.51 -18.43
C LYS A 128 9.49 -14.97 -18.18
N TYR A 129 8.42 -15.22 -17.41
CA TYR A 129 8.05 -16.57 -16.96
C TYR A 129 6.68 -16.99 -17.47
N SER A 130 5.78 -16.03 -17.64
CA SER A 130 4.37 -16.28 -17.93
C SER A 130 3.96 -15.78 -19.33
N ARG A 131 2.75 -16.13 -19.76
CA ARG A 131 2.19 -15.66 -21.03
C ARG A 131 0.67 -15.51 -20.96
N PHE A 132 0.13 -14.52 -21.64
CA PHE A 132 -1.28 -14.45 -21.99
C PHE A 132 -1.65 -15.58 -22.94
N ALA A 133 -2.78 -16.20 -22.64
CA ALA A 133 -3.44 -17.22 -23.44
C ALA A 133 -4.97 -17.04 -23.33
N ILE A 134 -5.71 -17.69 -24.20
CA ILE A 134 -7.16 -17.84 -24.08
C ILE A 134 -7.41 -19.30 -23.72
N ASP A 135 -8.15 -19.54 -22.64
CA ASP A 135 -8.49 -20.90 -22.20
C ASP A 135 -9.72 -21.45 -22.95
N ASP A 136 -10.04 -22.72 -22.69
CA ASP A 136 -11.14 -23.42 -23.37
C ASP A 136 -12.53 -22.82 -23.08
N ASP A 137 -12.66 -22.06 -21.98
CA ASP A 137 -13.88 -21.35 -21.59
C ASP A 137 -13.94 -19.94 -22.20
N GLY A 138 -13.00 -19.57 -23.08
CA GLY A 138 -12.93 -18.24 -23.68
C GLY A 138 -12.44 -17.15 -22.71
N CYS A 139 -11.83 -17.52 -21.58
CA CYS A 139 -11.23 -16.55 -20.68
C CYS A 139 -9.82 -16.19 -21.12
N LEU A 140 -9.54 -14.89 -21.20
CA LEU A 140 -8.19 -14.38 -21.21
C LEU A 140 -7.53 -14.74 -19.88
N ALA A 141 -6.38 -15.39 -19.93
CA ALA A 141 -5.64 -15.82 -18.75
C ALA A 141 -4.14 -15.61 -18.91
N ILE A 142 -3.45 -15.40 -17.80
CA ILE A 142 -1.99 -15.50 -17.73
C ILE A 142 -1.64 -16.90 -17.24
N VAL A 143 -0.77 -17.59 -17.96
CA VAL A 143 -0.37 -18.98 -17.71
C VAL A 143 1.13 -19.05 -17.48
N PHE A 144 1.52 -19.84 -16.48
CA PHE A 144 2.88 -20.25 -16.20
C PHE A 144 2.89 -21.76 -16.13
N ASP A 145 3.80 -22.38 -16.86
CA ASP A 145 4.05 -23.80 -16.76
C ASP A 145 5.55 -24.08 -16.89
N THR A 146 6.00 -25.12 -16.20
CA THR A 146 7.39 -25.55 -16.21
C THR A 146 7.45 -27.05 -15.95
N PRO A 147 8.41 -27.78 -16.54
CA PRO A 147 8.78 -29.10 -16.05
C PRO A 147 9.08 -29.04 -14.55
N VAL A 148 8.67 -30.06 -13.80
CA VAL A 148 8.73 -30.02 -12.33
C VAL A 148 10.17 -30.03 -11.82
N ASN A 149 11.09 -30.65 -12.57
CA ASN A 149 12.53 -30.64 -12.29
C ASN A 149 13.19 -29.26 -12.49
N ASP A 150 12.50 -28.32 -13.14
CA ASP A 150 12.90 -26.92 -13.28
C ASP A 150 12.10 -25.99 -12.34
N ALA A 151 11.16 -26.52 -11.55
CA ALA A 151 10.27 -25.77 -10.66
C ALA A 151 10.93 -25.41 -9.30
N SER A 152 12.16 -24.90 -9.33
CA SER A 152 12.87 -24.53 -8.10
C SER A 152 12.13 -23.42 -7.33
N PRO A 153 12.19 -23.37 -5.98
CA PRO A 153 11.47 -22.37 -5.20
C PRO A 153 11.79 -20.92 -5.59
N HIS A 154 13.03 -20.64 -5.98
CA HIS A 154 13.44 -19.32 -6.51
C HIS A 154 12.72 -18.97 -7.81
N LYS A 155 12.64 -19.91 -8.77
CA LYS A 155 11.91 -19.72 -10.03
C LYS A 155 10.42 -19.54 -9.76
N LEU A 156 9.84 -20.37 -8.89
CA LEU A 156 8.41 -20.29 -8.53
C LEU A 156 8.06 -18.95 -7.91
N TYR A 157 8.87 -18.43 -6.98
CA TYR A 157 8.64 -17.12 -6.39
C TYR A 157 8.57 -16.02 -7.46
N HIS A 158 9.55 -15.96 -8.37
CA HIS A 158 9.57 -14.94 -9.41
C HIS A 158 8.47 -15.11 -10.46
N ALA A 159 8.20 -16.34 -10.88
CA ALA A 159 7.21 -16.64 -11.91
C ALA A 159 5.78 -16.36 -11.44
N LEU A 160 5.43 -16.82 -10.23
CA LEU A 160 4.09 -16.61 -9.67
C LEU A 160 3.90 -15.16 -9.25
N LYS A 161 4.94 -14.49 -8.76
CA LYS A 161 4.90 -13.04 -8.49
C LYS A 161 4.65 -12.23 -9.75
N GLU A 162 5.37 -12.51 -10.84
CA GLU A 162 5.14 -11.85 -12.13
C GLU A 162 3.71 -12.08 -12.62
N MET A 163 3.27 -13.34 -12.66
CA MET A 163 1.91 -13.69 -13.11
C MET A 163 0.84 -12.95 -12.30
N ALA A 164 0.90 -13.06 -10.98
CA ALA A 164 -0.16 -12.57 -10.10
C ALA A 164 -0.28 -11.04 -10.18
N LEU A 165 0.84 -10.33 -10.07
CA LEU A 165 0.86 -8.86 -10.18
C LEU A 165 0.46 -8.38 -11.58
N ARG A 166 0.78 -9.13 -12.63
CA ARG A 166 0.37 -8.78 -14.00
C ARG A 166 -1.10 -9.07 -14.23
N ALA A 167 -1.65 -10.14 -13.68
CA ALA A 167 -3.07 -10.46 -13.84
C ALA A 167 -3.96 -9.42 -13.14
N ASP A 168 -3.58 -9.02 -11.93
CA ASP A 168 -4.25 -8.02 -11.09
C ASP A 168 -4.10 -6.59 -11.60
N LYS A 169 -3.04 -6.30 -12.34
CA LYS A 169 -2.88 -4.97 -12.95
C LYS A 169 -3.62 -4.85 -14.29
N GLN A 170 -3.69 -5.94 -15.04
CA GLN A 170 -4.13 -5.89 -16.44
C GLN A 170 -5.61 -6.12 -16.62
N ASP A 171 -6.30 -6.73 -15.67
CA ASP A 171 -7.75 -6.80 -15.75
C ASP A 171 -8.41 -5.43 -15.75
N ASP A 172 -8.03 -4.54 -14.82
CA ASP A 172 -8.60 -3.21 -14.72
C ASP A 172 -8.28 -2.40 -15.97
N LEU A 173 -7.03 -2.44 -16.42
CA LEU A 173 -6.58 -1.72 -17.62
C LEU A 173 -7.23 -2.24 -18.91
N LEU A 174 -7.40 -3.56 -19.04
CA LEU A 174 -8.00 -4.15 -20.23
C LEU A 174 -9.52 -4.00 -20.21
N LEU A 175 -10.18 -4.13 -19.06
CA LEU A 175 -11.63 -3.90 -18.94
C LEU A 175 -12.00 -2.44 -19.17
N GLU A 176 -11.17 -1.49 -18.72
CA GLU A 176 -11.39 -0.06 -18.97
C GLU A 176 -11.28 0.27 -20.47
N GLU A 177 -10.29 -0.29 -21.18
CA GLU A 177 -10.03 0.04 -22.59
C GLU A 177 -10.84 -0.81 -23.59
N PHE A 178 -11.11 -2.07 -23.25
CA PHE A 178 -11.74 -3.06 -24.13
C PHE A 178 -13.04 -3.62 -23.54
N GLY A 179 -13.72 -2.89 -22.65
CA GLY A 179 -14.95 -3.33 -21.98
C GLY A 179 -16.10 -3.70 -22.91
N ASP A 180 -16.10 -3.23 -24.17
CA ASP A 180 -17.06 -3.67 -25.20
C ASP A 180 -16.83 -5.13 -25.66
N TYR A 181 -15.67 -5.71 -25.35
CA TYR A 181 -15.22 -7.03 -25.78
C TYR A 181 -14.88 -7.96 -24.60
N LEU A 182 -14.85 -7.43 -23.38
CA LEU A 182 -14.39 -8.12 -22.18
C LEU A 182 -15.41 -7.97 -21.06
N SER A 183 -15.68 -9.08 -20.38
CA SER A 183 -16.46 -9.11 -19.14
C SER A 183 -15.59 -9.50 -17.94
N PRO A 184 -15.82 -8.91 -16.75
CA PRO A 184 -15.12 -9.33 -15.52
C PRO A 184 -15.35 -10.82 -15.21
N THR A 185 -14.34 -11.48 -14.64
CA THR A 185 -14.42 -12.88 -14.20
C THR A 185 -13.77 -13.05 -12.82
N GLU A 186 -14.20 -14.07 -12.09
CA GLU A 186 -13.65 -14.49 -10.79
C GLU A 186 -13.61 -13.41 -9.68
N ILE A 187 -14.67 -12.61 -9.53
CA ILE A 187 -14.76 -11.54 -8.52
C ILE A 187 -15.33 -11.99 -7.15
N THR A 188 -15.59 -13.29 -6.94
CA THR A 188 -16.38 -13.77 -5.79
C THR A 188 -15.65 -13.75 -4.45
N HIS A 189 -14.31 -13.63 -4.43
CA HIS A 189 -13.52 -13.54 -3.20
C HIS A 189 -13.36 -12.12 -2.67
N LEU A 190 -13.79 -11.11 -3.42
CA LEU A 190 -13.70 -9.71 -3.02
C LEU A 190 -14.71 -9.39 -1.93
N GLN A 191 -14.25 -8.71 -0.89
CA GLN A 191 -15.11 -8.23 0.17
C GLN A 191 -15.54 -6.79 -0.13
N GLU A 192 -16.84 -6.59 -0.33
CA GLU A 192 -17.38 -5.26 -0.51
C GLU A 192 -17.29 -4.45 0.79
N LEU A 193 -16.78 -3.22 0.69
CA LEU A 193 -16.89 -2.26 1.78
C LEU A 193 -18.34 -1.80 1.95
N SER A 194 -18.71 -1.44 3.18
CA SER A 194 -20.03 -0.86 3.45
C SER A 194 -20.23 0.43 2.63
N ALA A 195 -21.47 0.70 2.21
CA ALA A 195 -21.79 1.93 1.48
C ALA A 195 -21.41 3.20 2.27
N GLU A 196 -21.49 3.13 3.61
CA GLU A 196 -21.07 4.22 4.49
C GLU A 196 -19.56 4.45 4.42
N ASP A 197 -18.75 3.40 4.50
CA ASP A 197 -17.29 3.51 4.42
C ASP A 197 -16.81 3.95 3.04
N LYS A 198 -17.48 3.49 1.97
CA LYS A 198 -17.24 3.99 0.60
C LYS A 198 -17.49 5.49 0.50
N THR A 199 -18.59 5.97 1.10
CA THR A 199 -18.93 7.40 1.13
C THR A 199 -17.89 8.20 1.93
N ARG A 200 -17.51 7.73 3.13
CA ARG A 200 -16.48 8.38 3.97
C ARG A 200 -15.14 8.49 3.24
N LYS A 201 -14.71 7.42 2.56
CA LYS A 201 -13.49 7.41 1.73
C LYS A 201 -13.57 8.38 0.54
N LEU A 202 -14.70 8.42 -0.16
CA LEU A 202 -14.93 9.37 -1.26
C LEU A 202 -14.88 10.82 -0.76
N ASP A 203 -15.53 11.11 0.36
CA ASP A 203 -15.53 12.45 0.94
C ASP A 203 -14.14 12.87 1.39
N PHE A 204 -13.35 11.96 1.98
CA PHE A 204 -11.96 12.21 2.31
C PHE A 204 -11.13 12.56 1.07
N LEU A 205 -11.23 11.76 0.00
CA LEU A 205 -10.54 12.01 -1.27
C LEU A 205 -10.86 13.41 -1.80
N ARG A 206 -12.16 13.73 -1.89
CA ARG A 206 -12.62 15.01 -2.44
C ARG A 206 -12.17 16.18 -1.59
N ARG A 207 -12.35 16.10 -0.27
CA ARG A 207 -11.98 17.14 0.70
C ARG A 207 -10.48 17.43 0.64
N ARG A 208 -9.63 16.39 0.62
CA ARG A 208 -8.18 16.55 0.59
C ARG A 208 -7.65 17.11 -0.73
N ILE A 209 -8.14 16.62 -1.87
CA ILE A 209 -7.74 17.17 -3.18
C ILE A 209 -8.19 18.63 -3.30
N GLN A 210 -9.44 18.93 -2.95
CA GLN A 210 -9.97 20.29 -3.06
C GLN A 210 -9.20 21.26 -2.15
N TYR A 211 -8.86 20.85 -0.93
CA TYR A 211 -8.08 21.68 0.00
C TYR A 211 -6.74 22.12 -0.61
N VAL A 212 -5.99 21.21 -1.22
CA VAL A 212 -4.69 21.54 -1.84
C VAL A 212 -4.87 22.43 -3.08
N ILE A 213 -5.89 22.16 -3.91
CA ILE A 213 -6.22 23.00 -5.06
C ILE A 213 -6.55 24.44 -4.61
N ASP A 214 -7.40 24.58 -3.60
CA ASP A 214 -7.81 25.88 -3.07
C ASP A 214 -6.63 26.64 -2.47
N TYR A 215 -5.77 25.95 -1.71
CA TYR A 215 -4.56 26.55 -1.15
C TYR A 215 -3.63 27.11 -2.24
N LEU A 216 -3.37 26.32 -3.30
CA LEU A 216 -2.56 26.76 -4.44
C LEU A 216 -3.24 27.92 -5.20
N GLY A 217 -4.57 27.96 -5.25
CA GLY A 217 -5.35 29.01 -5.89
C GLY A 217 -5.39 30.36 -5.13
N GLN A 218 -5.04 30.39 -3.83
CA GLN A 218 -5.03 31.63 -3.03
C GLN A 218 -3.92 32.60 -3.40
N GLY A 219 -2.92 32.18 -4.19
CA GLY A 219 -1.79 33.03 -4.58
C GLY A 219 -0.80 33.33 -3.45
N LYS A 220 -0.85 32.59 -2.33
CA LYS A 220 0.15 32.68 -1.24
C LYS A 220 1.53 32.17 -1.67
N LEU A 221 1.55 31.19 -2.57
CA LEU A 221 2.76 30.64 -3.18
C LEU A 221 2.85 31.12 -4.62
N ASN A 222 4.07 31.43 -5.07
CA ASN A 222 4.37 31.63 -6.49
C ASN A 222 4.92 30.32 -7.06
N PRO A 223 4.17 29.56 -7.89
CA PRO A 223 4.61 28.25 -8.38
C PRO A 223 5.88 28.29 -9.24
N GLU A 224 6.17 29.42 -9.89
CA GLU A 224 7.37 29.59 -10.73
C GLU A 224 8.62 29.86 -9.88
N GLU A 225 8.48 30.63 -8.81
CA GLU A 225 9.59 30.93 -7.89
C GLU A 225 9.81 29.83 -6.86
N GLN A 226 8.76 29.09 -6.48
CA GLN A 226 8.77 28.09 -5.42
C GLN A 226 8.20 26.74 -5.89
N PRO A 227 8.73 26.14 -6.99
CA PRO A 227 8.19 24.89 -7.50
C PRO A 227 8.38 23.71 -6.53
N GLY A 228 9.39 23.76 -5.65
CA GLY A 228 9.59 22.75 -4.60
C GLY A 228 8.45 22.73 -3.56
N ALA A 229 7.95 23.90 -3.17
CA ALA A 229 6.83 24.01 -2.22
C ALA A 229 5.58 23.31 -2.75
N VAL A 230 5.26 23.56 -4.02
CA VAL A 230 4.13 22.95 -4.71
C VAL A 230 4.32 21.44 -4.82
N ALA A 231 5.54 20.97 -5.13
CA ALA A 231 5.83 19.54 -5.22
C ALA A 231 5.59 18.81 -3.89
N TYR A 232 6.04 19.37 -2.76
CA TYR A 232 5.80 18.75 -1.44
C TYR A 232 4.31 18.58 -1.13
N LEU A 233 3.50 19.61 -1.40
CA LEU A 233 2.05 19.55 -1.16
C LEU A 233 1.37 18.50 -2.05
N LEU A 234 1.73 18.44 -3.33
CA LEU A 234 1.13 17.49 -4.27
C LEU A 234 1.56 16.06 -3.98
N LEU A 235 2.83 15.82 -3.66
CA LEU A 235 3.35 14.48 -3.38
C LEU A 235 2.89 13.95 -2.01
N ASP A 236 2.83 14.80 -0.97
CA ASP A 236 2.19 14.43 0.31
C ASP A 236 0.75 13.98 0.07
N LEU A 237 -0.03 14.75 -0.69
CA LEU A 237 -1.40 14.40 -1.03
C LEU A 237 -1.48 13.05 -1.76
N VAL A 238 -0.67 12.83 -2.80
CA VAL A 238 -0.67 11.58 -3.57
C VAL A 238 -0.41 10.37 -2.67
N TYR A 239 0.63 10.40 -1.85
CA TYR A 239 0.97 9.25 -1.00
C TYR A 239 0.00 9.02 0.14
N ARG A 240 -0.57 10.10 0.67
CA ARG A 240 -1.58 10.04 1.72
C ARG A 240 -2.88 9.45 1.21
N LEU A 241 -3.32 9.83 0.01
CA LEU A 241 -4.48 9.21 -0.65
C LEU A 241 -4.24 7.73 -0.89
N ASP A 242 -3.08 7.36 -1.45
CA ASP A 242 -2.70 5.96 -1.69
C ASP A 242 -2.76 5.12 -0.40
N TYR A 243 -2.11 5.60 0.67
CA TYR A 243 -2.00 4.84 1.92
C TYR A 243 -3.34 4.71 2.65
N LEU A 244 -4.15 5.79 2.72
CA LEU A 244 -5.35 5.83 3.54
C LEU A 244 -6.60 5.29 2.83
N LEU A 245 -6.67 5.47 1.51
CA LEU A 245 -7.82 5.04 0.75
C LEU A 245 -7.71 3.59 0.31
N ILE A 246 -6.48 3.12 0.03
CA ILE A 246 -6.20 1.83 -0.63
C ILE A 246 -7.16 1.63 -1.80
N PRO A 247 -7.11 2.53 -2.80
CA PRO A 247 -7.89 2.34 -4.00
C PRO A 247 -7.35 1.15 -4.79
N GLU A 248 -8.20 0.55 -5.60
CA GLU A 248 -7.81 -0.37 -6.68
C GLU A 248 -8.08 0.28 -8.05
N GLY A 249 -7.78 -0.41 -9.15
CA GLY A 249 -8.07 0.04 -10.51
C GLY A 249 -7.53 1.42 -10.87
N HIS A 250 -8.37 2.26 -11.48
CA HIS A 250 -7.94 3.52 -12.08
C HIS A 250 -7.35 4.49 -11.05
N THR A 251 -7.95 4.64 -9.85
CA THR A 251 -7.43 5.59 -8.85
C THR A 251 -6.05 5.13 -8.35
N MET A 252 -5.85 3.84 -8.12
CA MET A 252 -4.54 3.29 -7.79
C MET A 252 -3.52 3.61 -8.88
N GLU A 253 -3.83 3.26 -10.12
CA GLU A 253 -2.93 3.48 -11.27
C GLU A 253 -2.64 4.96 -11.49
N ALA A 254 -3.61 5.85 -11.29
CA ALA A 254 -3.42 7.29 -11.38
C ALA A 254 -2.43 7.80 -10.31
N LEU A 255 -2.54 7.34 -9.06
CA LEU A 255 -1.61 7.68 -7.98
C LEU A 255 -0.19 7.16 -8.27
N GLU A 256 -0.06 5.93 -8.78
CA GLU A 256 1.23 5.39 -9.19
C GLU A 256 1.83 6.12 -10.39
N ARG A 257 1.01 6.45 -11.39
CA ARG A 257 1.42 7.20 -12.56
C ARG A 257 1.94 8.57 -12.16
N MET A 258 1.28 9.25 -11.23
CA MET A 258 1.73 10.52 -10.67
C MET A 258 3.12 10.41 -10.04
N HIS A 259 3.36 9.37 -9.21
CA HIS A 259 4.69 9.08 -8.69
C HIS A 259 5.71 8.91 -9.84
N ARG A 260 5.43 8.00 -10.79
CA ARG A 260 6.38 7.69 -11.89
C ARG A 260 6.68 8.91 -12.74
N MET A 261 5.66 9.71 -13.08
CA MET A 261 5.80 10.93 -13.87
C MET A 261 6.68 11.98 -13.18
N TYR A 262 6.55 12.13 -11.86
CA TYR A 262 7.37 13.09 -11.13
C TYR A 262 8.84 12.66 -11.07
N PHE A 263 9.10 11.38 -10.79
CA PHE A 263 10.46 10.85 -10.63
C PHE A 263 11.11 10.32 -11.92
N ALA A 264 10.40 10.41 -13.06
CA ALA A 264 10.94 10.05 -14.36
C ALA A 264 12.24 10.84 -14.63
N ARG A 265 13.29 10.09 -14.99
CA ARG A 265 14.56 10.62 -15.49
C ARG A 265 14.40 11.01 -16.96
N GLU A 266 13.56 12.00 -17.21
CA GLU A 266 13.51 12.69 -18.49
C GLU A 266 14.44 13.90 -18.35
N ASP A 267 15.56 13.87 -19.07
CA ASP A 267 16.43 15.05 -19.19
C ASP A 267 15.57 16.21 -19.73
N ASP A 268 15.66 17.39 -19.11
CA ASP A 268 14.99 18.67 -19.45
C ASP A 268 13.57 19.00 -18.93
N GLN A 269 12.89 18.18 -18.11
CA GLN A 269 11.60 18.65 -17.54
C GLN A 269 11.74 19.42 -16.21
N PRO A 270 11.42 20.74 -16.18
CA PRO A 270 11.47 21.51 -14.95
C PRO A 270 10.39 21.05 -13.95
N VAL A 271 10.66 21.26 -12.65
CA VAL A 271 9.72 20.89 -11.58
C VAL A 271 8.35 21.57 -11.73
N THR A 272 8.31 22.79 -12.28
CA THR A 272 7.07 23.51 -12.61
C THR A 272 6.18 22.71 -13.56
N TYR A 273 6.77 22.15 -14.63
CA TYR A 273 6.06 21.31 -15.60
C TYR A 273 5.51 20.03 -14.94
N LYS A 274 6.33 19.38 -14.10
CA LYS A 274 5.91 18.18 -13.35
C LYS A 274 4.74 18.49 -12.42
N ASN A 275 4.78 19.61 -11.69
CA ASN A 275 3.70 20.05 -10.81
C ASN A 275 2.39 20.32 -11.56
N ILE A 276 2.45 20.97 -12.73
CA ILE A 276 1.25 21.21 -13.57
C ILE A 276 0.61 19.88 -13.97
N ARG A 277 1.43 18.88 -14.33
CA ARG A 277 0.92 17.55 -14.68
C ARG A 277 0.27 16.85 -13.48
N LEU A 278 0.93 16.84 -12.32
CA LEU A 278 0.37 16.28 -11.08
C LEU A 278 -0.97 16.93 -10.72
N LEU A 279 -1.04 18.26 -10.76
CA LEU A 279 -2.26 19.00 -10.47
C LEU A 279 -3.40 18.63 -11.43
N ARG A 280 -3.10 18.48 -12.72
CA ARG A 280 -4.08 18.06 -13.74
C ARG A 280 -4.62 16.65 -13.48
N GLU A 281 -3.76 15.71 -13.11
CA GLU A 281 -4.16 14.34 -12.77
C GLU A 281 -5.05 14.32 -11.53
N LEU A 282 -4.70 15.07 -10.47
CA LEU A 282 -5.52 15.20 -9.27
C LEU A 282 -6.89 15.84 -9.55
N GLN A 283 -6.93 16.87 -10.40
CA GLN A 283 -8.18 17.48 -10.84
C GLN A 283 -9.05 16.52 -11.66
N HIS A 284 -8.42 15.69 -12.51
CA HIS A 284 -9.13 14.65 -13.25
C HIS A 284 -9.71 13.60 -12.30
N LEU A 285 -8.90 13.13 -11.35
CA LEU A 285 -9.32 12.18 -10.33
C LEU A 285 -10.51 12.73 -9.52
N LEU A 286 -10.45 13.99 -9.09
CA LEU A 286 -11.53 14.65 -8.35
C LEU A 286 -12.86 14.69 -9.13
N ARG A 287 -12.81 14.91 -10.45
CA ARG A 287 -14.00 14.93 -11.30
C ARG A 287 -14.60 13.54 -11.50
N ARG A 288 -13.76 12.52 -11.70
CA ARG A 288 -14.17 11.14 -11.95
C ARG A 288 -14.66 10.42 -10.69
N ALA A 289 -14.10 10.76 -9.52
CA ALA A 289 -14.30 10.00 -8.29
C ALA A 289 -15.78 9.75 -7.90
N PRO A 290 -16.72 10.71 -8.02
CA PRO A 290 -18.13 10.46 -7.66
C PRO A 290 -18.82 9.34 -8.45
N GLU A 291 -18.35 9.05 -9.66
CA GLU A 291 -18.99 8.10 -10.58
C GLU A 291 -18.45 6.68 -10.45
N SER A 292 -17.17 6.52 -10.10
CA SER A 292 -16.46 5.23 -10.23
C SER A 292 -15.59 4.85 -9.04
N PHE A 293 -15.22 5.79 -8.16
CA PHE A 293 -14.33 5.50 -7.04
C PHE A 293 -14.90 4.45 -6.08
N ALA A 294 -16.23 4.42 -5.90
CA ALA A 294 -16.88 3.45 -5.01
C ALA A 294 -16.76 2.00 -5.50
N GLU A 295 -16.63 1.78 -6.82
CA GLU A 295 -16.43 0.46 -7.42
C GLU A 295 -15.00 -0.03 -7.21
N GLU A 296 -14.04 0.90 -7.09
CA GLU A 296 -12.62 0.65 -6.81
C GLU A 296 -12.32 0.41 -5.32
N LEU A 297 -13.35 0.43 -4.46
CA LEU A 297 -13.22 0.19 -3.03
C LEU A 297 -13.73 -1.21 -2.66
N TYR A 298 -12.82 -2.16 -2.63
CA TYR A 298 -13.04 -3.51 -2.16
C TYR A 298 -11.82 -4.01 -1.38
N ALA A 299 -12.02 -4.92 -0.44
CA ALA A 299 -10.93 -5.58 0.25
C ALA A 299 -10.58 -6.88 -0.49
N GLY A 300 -9.43 -6.84 -1.18
CA GLY A 300 -8.80 -8.00 -1.79
C GLY A 300 -7.75 -8.63 -0.87
N LYS A 301 -7.40 -9.88 -1.16
CA LYS A 301 -6.28 -10.58 -0.50
C LYS A 301 -5.06 -10.51 -1.38
N SER A 302 -3.88 -10.38 -0.78
CA SER A 302 -2.63 -10.30 -1.52
C SER A 302 -1.62 -11.35 -1.08
N THR A 303 -0.82 -11.82 -2.03
CA THR A 303 0.25 -12.81 -1.78
C THR A 303 1.63 -12.21 -2.00
N PHE A 304 1.76 -11.25 -2.92
CA PHE A 304 3.03 -10.62 -3.24
C PHE A 304 2.96 -9.11 -3.02
N GLY A 305 3.94 -8.57 -2.31
CA GLY A 305 4.14 -7.14 -2.16
C GLY A 305 4.85 -6.53 -3.36
N ILE A 306 4.51 -5.26 -3.63
CA ILE A 306 5.15 -4.43 -4.66
C ILE A 306 6.21 -3.48 -4.10
N THR A 307 6.22 -3.26 -2.79
CA THR A 307 7.19 -2.40 -2.10
C THR A 307 8.51 -3.13 -1.86
N LEU A 308 9.60 -2.36 -1.86
CA LEU A 308 10.94 -2.90 -1.65
C LEU A 308 11.24 -3.04 -0.15
N PRO A 309 11.69 -4.20 0.34
CA PRO A 309 12.19 -4.32 1.71
C PRO A 309 13.26 -3.27 2.00
N ALA A 310 13.12 -2.56 3.11
CA ALA A 310 14.09 -1.57 3.56
C ALA A 310 14.38 -1.74 5.04
N ASN A 311 15.61 -1.41 5.44
CA ASN A 311 15.98 -1.29 6.85
C ASN A 311 15.67 0.12 7.38
N HIS A 312 15.84 0.30 8.69
CA HIS A 312 15.62 1.58 9.36
C HIS A 312 16.47 2.71 8.77
N ASP A 313 17.72 2.43 8.37
CA ASP A 313 18.64 3.43 7.81
C ASP A 313 18.09 4.12 6.56
N ARG A 314 17.24 3.44 5.78
CA ARG A 314 16.59 4.03 4.61
C ARG A 314 15.61 5.13 5.01
N LEU A 315 14.85 4.92 6.09
CA LEU A 315 13.95 5.93 6.66
C LEU A 315 14.75 7.08 7.28
N VAL A 316 15.81 6.78 8.04
CA VAL A 316 16.73 7.80 8.60
C VAL A 316 17.30 8.68 7.50
N SER A 317 17.81 8.09 6.42
CA SER A 317 18.37 8.82 5.28
C SER A 317 17.33 9.73 4.63
N LEU A 318 16.08 9.27 4.50
CA LEU A 318 15.00 10.09 3.96
C LEU A 318 14.69 11.27 4.87
N ILE A 319 14.59 11.04 6.18
CA ILE A 319 14.36 12.10 7.17
C ILE A 319 15.49 13.14 7.13
N ASP A 320 16.75 12.70 7.12
CA ASP A 320 17.92 13.58 7.10
C ASP A 320 18.03 14.44 5.84
N ASN A 321 17.59 13.92 4.70
CA ASN A 321 17.66 14.64 3.43
C ASN A 321 16.50 15.63 3.25
N GLU A 322 15.30 15.29 3.73
CA GLU A 322 14.08 16.03 3.39
C GLU A 322 13.61 16.96 4.51
N LEU A 323 13.73 16.55 5.78
CA LEU A 323 13.19 17.31 6.90
C LEU A 323 13.81 18.72 7.06
N PRO A 324 15.13 18.94 6.82
CA PRO A 324 15.72 20.28 6.89
C PRO A 324 15.10 21.30 5.92
N ASN A 325 14.52 20.85 4.80
CA ASN A 325 13.86 21.74 3.83
C ASN A 325 12.65 22.47 4.44
N MET A 326 12.13 21.98 5.57
CA MET A 326 11.05 22.59 6.33
C MET A 326 11.43 23.95 6.93
N ASP A 327 12.70 24.16 7.31
CA ASP A 327 13.16 25.36 8.01
C ASP A 327 12.85 26.64 7.22
N TRP A 328 13.18 26.63 5.94
CA TRP A 328 12.99 27.79 5.08
C TRP A 328 11.50 28.16 4.95
N TYR A 329 10.62 27.17 4.78
CA TYR A 329 9.18 27.42 4.66
C TYR A 329 8.57 27.92 5.96
N GLN A 330 9.00 27.36 7.10
CA GLN A 330 8.57 27.80 8.42
C GLN A 330 8.98 29.26 8.69
N ASP A 331 10.25 29.59 8.45
CA ASP A 331 10.81 30.92 8.72
C ASP A 331 10.21 32.02 7.82
N ASN A 332 9.74 31.64 6.62
CA ASN A 332 9.11 32.57 5.68
C ASN A 332 7.57 32.56 5.74
N GLY A 333 6.96 31.89 6.73
CA GLY A 333 5.52 31.91 6.96
C GLY A 333 4.69 30.99 6.06
N TYR A 334 5.32 30.06 5.34
CA TYR A 334 4.66 29.03 4.53
C TYR A 334 4.31 27.80 5.36
N VAL A 335 3.46 28.00 6.37
CA VAL A 335 3.15 26.98 7.40
C VAL A 335 2.57 25.70 6.80
N GLU A 336 1.69 25.80 5.81
CA GLU A 336 1.08 24.61 5.19
C GLU A 336 2.10 23.78 4.40
N VAL A 337 3.07 24.44 3.75
CA VAL A 337 4.17 23.74 3.05
C VAL A 337 5.09 23.07 4.05
N ALA A 338 5.49 23.79 5.10
CA ALA A 338 6.31 23.25 6.19
C ALA A 338 5.65 22.02 6.83
N SER A 339 4.31 22.05 7.00
CA SER A 339 3.53 20.94 7.52
C SER A 339 3.39 19.77 6.54
N GLY A 340 3.46 20.04 5.23
CA GLY A 340 3.41 19.02 4.18
C GLY A 340 4.67 18.16 4.10
N ILE A 341 5.85 18.69 4.47
CA ILE A 341 7.13 17.97 4.36
C ILE A 341 7.18 16.70 5.25
N PRO A 342 6.82 16.75 6.55
CA PRO A 342 6.72 15.53 7.33
C PRO A 342 5.72 14.51 6.74
N GLY A 343 4.59 14.98 6.21
CA GLY A 343 3.62 14.12 5.52
C GLY A 343 4.17 13.45 4.26
N TYR A 344 4.93 14.20 3.46
CA TYR A 344 5.64 13.69 2.29
C TYR A 344 6.65 12.61 2.68
N ILE A 345 7.47 12.82 3.72
CA ILE A 345 8.47 11.84 4.18
C ILE A 345 7.77 10.53 4.57
N VAL A 346 6.71 10.64 5.38
CA VAL A 346 5.92 9.49 5.85
C VAL A 346 5.30 8.74 4.68
N GLY A 347 4.63 9.47 3.79
CA GLY A 347 3.96 8.89 2.62
C GLY A 347 4.93 8.26 1.64
N TYR A 348 6.03 8.92 1.33
CA TYR A 348 7.06 8.41 0.44
C TYR A 348 7.68 7.13 1.00
N ALA A 349 7.96 7.08 2.31
CA ALA A 349 8.49 5.89 2.95
C ALA A 349 7.52 4.70 2.82
N LEU A 350 6.24 4.92 3.13
CA LEU A 350 5.20 3.89 3.09
C LEU A 350 4.84 3.46 1.66
N PHE A 351 4.97 4.36 0.69
CA PHE A 351 4.67 4.09 -0.72
C PHE A 351 5.76 3.23 -1.38
N ASN A 352 7.04 3.51 -1.09
CA ASN A 352 8.16 2.88 -1.79
C ASN A 352 8.73 1.65 -1.07
N TYR A 353 8.61 1.60 0.26
CA TYR A 353 9.35 0.64 1.07
C TYR A 353 8.46 -0.17 2.01
N ALA A 354 8.81 -1.44 2.16
CA ALA A 354 8.45 -2.23 3.33
C ALA A 354 9.48 -1.96 4.43
N VAL A 355 9.31 -0.83 5.13
CA VAL A 355 10.11 -0.46 6.31
C VAL A 355 9.91 -1.46 7.46
N PRO A 356 10.78 -1.51 8.48
CA PRO A 356 10.57 -2.40 9.61
C PRO A 356 9.18 -2.23 10.26
N PRO A 357 8.56 -3.30 10.80
CA PRO A 357 7.23 -3.24 11.40
C PRO A 357 7.02 -2.13 12.45
N PRO A 358 7.99 -1.83 13.36
CA PRO A 358 7.85 -0.70 14.28
C PRO A 358 7.72 0.65 13.57
N ASP A 359 8.55 0.89 12.54
CA ASP A 359 8.49 2.09 11.72
C ASP A 359 7.13 2.20 11.03
N ARG A 360 6.65 1.14 10.39
CA ARG A 360 5.34 1.12 9.73
C ARG A 360 4.21 1.51 10.71
N SER A 361 4.18 0.91 11.91
CA SER A 361 3.18 1.21 12.93
C SER A 361 3.23 2.67 13.38
N LEU A 362 4.43 3.22 13.57
CA LEU A 362 4.62 4.61 13.99
C LEU A 362 4.30 5.61 12.87
N LEU A 363 4.65 5.31 11.62
CA LEU A 363 4.31 6.11 10.45
C LEU A 363 2.78 6.13 10.21
N GLN A 364 2.10 5.01 10.42
CA GLN A 364 0.63 4.98 10.41
C GLN A 364 0.03 5.81 11.56
N LEU A 365 0.62 5.74 12.76
CA LEU A 365 0.17 6.58 13.88
C LEU A 365 0.31 8.08 13.55
N TYR A 366 1.37 8.48 12.83
CA TYR A 366 1.49 9.86 12.36
C TYR A 366 0.26 10.28 11.52
N TYR A 367 -0.15 9.46 10.55
CA TYR A 367 -1.37 9.75 9.79
C TYR A 367 -2.63 9.75 10.66
N ARG A 368 -2.75 8.87 11.66
CA ARG A 368 -3.86 8.91 12.61
C ARG A 368 -3.95 10.22 13.39
N VAL A 369 -2.82 10.85 13.69
CA VAL A 369 -2.79 12.17 14.33
C VAL A 369 -3.15 13.27 13.33
N CYS A 370 -2.52 13.28 12.16
CA CYS A 370 -2.73 14.33 11.14
C CYS A 370 -4.11 14.27 10.47
N GLU A 371 -4.76 13.12 10.49
CA GLU A 371 -6.07 12.84 9.90
C GLU A 371 -7.09 12.41 10.95
N ASP A 372 -6.97 12.93 12.16
CA ASP A 372 -7.81 12.53 13.30
C ASP A 372 -9.31 12.52 12.97
N GLU A 373 -9.79 13.55 12.26
CA GLU A 373 -11.19 13.62 11.81
C GLU A 373 -11.59 12.41 10.95
N TYR A 374 -10.78 12.08 9.94
CA TYR A 374 -11.05 10.95 9.04
C TYR A 374 -11.06 9.61 9.79
N PHE A 375 -10.10 9.38 10.68
CA PHE A 375 -10.08 8.16 11.49
C PHE A 375 -11.29 8.10 12.43
N ARG A 376 -11.73 9.22 13.02
CA ARG A 376 -12.96 9.25 13.83
C ARG A 376 -14.20 8.98 12.99
N GLU A 377 -14.27 9.51 11.77
CA GLU A 377 -15.35 9.20 10.81
C GLU A 377 -15.40 7.71 10.49
N LEU A 378 -14.25 7.03 10.37
CA LEU A 378 -14.17 5.57 10.21
C LEU A 378 -14.50 4.77 11.49
N GLY A 379 -14.86 5.44 12.59
CA GLY A 379 -15.25 4.79 13.85
C GLY A 379 -14.12 4.59 14.86
N PHE A 380 -12.91 5.10 14.61
CA PHE A 380 -11.84 5.04 15.60
C PHE A 380 -12.20 5.92 16.81
N LYS A 381 -12.26 5.31 18.00
CA LYS A 381 -12.67 6.00 19.23
C LYS A 381 -11.61 6.96 19.77
N GLN A 382 -10.34 6.70 19.43
CA GLN A 382 -9.23 7.51 19.92
C GLN A 382 -9.20 8.85 19.20
N GLN A 383 -9.23 9.92 19.99
CA GLN A 383 -8.99 11.28 19.54
C GLN A 383 -7.53 11.67 19.78
N PHE A 384 -6.87 12.17 18.76
CA PHE A 384 -5.48 12.61 18.74
C PHE A 384 -5.28 14.10 18.52
N LEU A 385 -6.33 14.84 18.16
CA LEU A 385 -6.34 16.31 18.15
C LEU A 385 -7.34 16.84 19.17
N ASP A 386 -6.96 17.87 19.93
CA ASP A 386 -7.88 18.56 20.82
C ASP A 386 -8.83 19.50 20.04
N ARG A 387 -9.67 20.24 20.77
CA ARG A 387 -10.66 21.15 20.17
C ARG A 387 -10.04 22.33 19.41
N ASP A 388 -8.80 22.68 19.73
CA ASP A 388 -8.05 23.77 19.09
C ASP A 388 -7.18 23.24 17.93
N GLY A 389 -7.29 21.95 17.60
CA GLY A 389 -6.49 21.30 16.57
C GLY A 389 -5.06 20.97 17.00
N ARG A 390 -4.75 21.01 18.29
CA ARG A 390 -3.41 20.66 18.80
C ARG A 390 -3.26 19.17 19.07
N PRO A 391 -2.07 18.59 18.87
CA PRO A 391 -1.76 17.20 19.20
C PRO A 391 -2.06 16.84 20.66
N ALA A 392 -2.90 15.82 20.88
CA ALA A 392 -3.33 15.36 22.19
C ALA A 392 -2.24 14.55 22.90
N ARG A 393 -1.36 15.24 23.65
CA ARG A 393 -0.17 14.69 24.31
C ARG A 393 -0.35 13.34 25.01
N ARG A 394 -1.39 13.21 25.84
CA ARG A 394 -1.62 11.98 26.62
C ARG A 394 -2.01 10.80 25.73
N ALA A 395 -2.89 11.03 24.77
CA ALA A 395 -3.37 10.01 23.84
C ALA A 395 -2.24 9.50 22.94
N ILE A 396 -1.48 10.42 22.36
CA ILE A 396 -0.37 10.09 21.45
C ILE A 396 0.72 9.30 22.18
N ARG A 397 1.14 9.73 23.38
CA ARG A 397 2.15 8.99 24.16
C ARG A 397 1.69 7.60 24.56
N ALA A 398 0.41 7.44 24.89
CA ALA A 398 -0.16 6.12 25.19
C ALA A 398 -0.14 5.22 23.95
N ALA A 399 -0.55 5.73 22.79
CA ALA A 399 -0.53 5.00 21.53
C ALA A 399 0.89 4.59 21.10
N ILE A 400 1.89 5.47 21.25
CA ILE A 400 3.28 5.12 20.98
C ILE A 400 3.76 4.01 21.94
N THR A 401 3.41 4.11 23.22
CA THR A 401 3.79 3.10 24.24
C THR A 401 3.20 1.73 23.92
N ASP A 402 1.94 1.70 23.50
CA ASP A 402 1.27 0.46 23.08
C ASP A 402 1.95 -0.17 21.87
N ILE A 403 2.22 0.62 20.81
CA ILE A 403 2.93 0.14 19.62
C ILE A 403 4.29 -0.46 19.99
N ILE A 404 5.08 0.20 20.85
CA ILE A 404 6.39 -0.33 21.27
C ILE A 404 6.22 -1.69 21.96
N SER A 405 5.23 -1.82 22.84
CA SER A 405 5.02 -3.04 23.60
C SER A 405 4.74 -4.25 22.70
N GLN A 406 4.04 -4.04 21.57
CA GLN A 406 3.75 -5.06 20.58
C GLN A 406 5.00 -5.56 19.82
N HIS A 407 6.04 -4.73 19.77
CA HIS A 407 7.27 -5.00 19.01
C HIS A 407 8.48 -5.34 19.88
N THR A 408 8.35 -5.27 21.21
CA THR A 408 9.48 -5.35 22.15
C THR A 408 10.24 -6.69 22.07
N ASP A 409 9.53 -7.79 21.83
CA ASP A 409 10.15 -9.12 21.72
C ASP A 409 11.10 -9.23 20.52
N ALA A 410 10.71 -8.64 19.38
CA ALA A 410 11.51 -8.65 18.16
C ALA A 410 12.56 -7.51 18.10
N TYR A 411 12.31 -6.41 18.83
CA TYR A 411 13.12 -5.20 18.83
C TYR A 411 13.37 -4.71 20.28
N PRO A 412 14.23 -5.41 21.07
CA PRO A 412 14.41 -5.13 22.50
C PRO A 412 15.07 -3.78 22.81
N ARG A 413 15.70 -3.14 21.80
CA ARG A 413 16.32 -1.81 21.91
C ARG A 413 15.40 -0.66 21.50
N LEU A 414 14.18 -0.95 21.07
CA LEU A 414 13.17 0.04 20.67
C LEU A 414 12.77 0.93 21.86
N ARG A 415 13.33 2.14 21.91
CA ARG A 415 13.11 3.10 23.01
C ARG A 415 12.99 4.55 22.49
N PRO A 416 11.83 4.97 21.97
CA PRO A 416 11.63 6.34 21.50
C PRO A 416 11.72 7.37 22.63
N ALA A 417 12.37 8.49 22.33
CA ALA A 417 12.52 9.61 23.23
C ALA A 417 11.25 10.49 23.30
N LEU A 418 10.18 10.00 23.96
CA LEU A 418 8.88 10.69 24.07
C LEU A 418 8.93 12.11 24.66
N SER A 419 10.02 12.47 25.34
CA SER A 419 10.27 13.81 25.86
C SER A 419 10.58 14.85 24.78
N GLN A 420 11.03 14.42 23.59
CA GLN A 420 11.36 15.31 22.47
C GLN A 420 10.14 15.79 21.69
N LEU A 421 8.99 15.12 21.82
CA LEU A 421 7.77 15.45 21.10
C LEU A 421 7.22 16.83 21.51
N SER A 422 7.02 17.70 20.51
CA SER A 422 6.26 18.94 20.63
C SER A 422 4.77 18.68 20.39
N PHE A 423 3.92 19.40 21.13
CA PHE A 423 2.46 19.30 21.03
C PHE A 423 1.81 20.68 20.84
N ASP A 424 2.60 21.70 20.49
CA ASP A 424 2.13 23.08 20.38
C ASP A 424 1.22 23.29 19.16
N ASN A 425 1.55 22.63 18.05
CA ASN A 425 0.78 22.56 16.81
C ASN A 425 1.23 21.34 15.98
N LEU A 426 0.51 21.02 14.90
CA LEU A 426 0.79 19.87 14.04
C LEU A 426 2.14 19.96 13.31
N MET A 427 2.58 21.17 12.93
CA MET A 427 3.85 21.39 12.23
C MET A 427 5.04 21.00 13.12
N ASP A 428 5.10 21.54 14.34
CA ASP A 428 6.18 21.24 15.30
C ASP A 428 6.11 19.79 15.80
N PHE A 429 4.90 19.24 15.92
CA PHE A 429 4.71 17.83 16.19
C PHE A 429 5.29 16.96 15.07
N GLY A 430 4.99 17.24 13.79
CA GLY A 430 5.49 16.43 12.69
C GLY A 430 7.01 16.41 12.60
N ARG A 431 7.65 17.56 12.82
CA ARG A 431 9.12 17.65 12.93
C ARG A 431 9.66 16.80 14.08
N SER A 432 9.19 17.05 15.30
CA SER A 432 9.69 16.35 16.49
C SER A 432 9.37 14.86 16.48
N TYR A 433 8.27 14.45 15.85
CA TYR A 433 7.89 13.05 15.66
C TYR A 433 8.86 12.33 14.74
N LEU A 434 9.19 12.91 13.58
CA LEU A 434 10.16 12.31 12.67
C LEU A 434 11.58 12.27 13.25
N LEU A 435 12.00 13.28 14.02
CA LEU A 435 13.27 13.23 14.74
C LEU A 435 13.30 12.11 15.79
N MET A 436 12.19 11.87 16.49
CA MET A 436 12.06 10.73 17.39
C MET A 436 12.17 9.39 16.64
N LEU A 437 11.54 9.26 15.46
CA LEU A 437 11.63 8.05 14.63
C LEU A 437 13.06 7.82 14.14
N ARG A 438 13.73 8.88 13.70
CA ARG A 438 15.12 8.85 13.23
C ARG A 438 16.10 8.30 14.27
N GLU A 439 15.84 8.52 15.56
CA GLU A 439 16.71 8.08 16.66
C GLU A 439 16.43 6.66 17.15
N LEU A 440 15.51 5.92 16.53
CA LEU A 440 15.16 4.57 16.96
C LEU A 440 16.30 3.58 16.71
N ASP A 441 16.50 2.70 17.68
CA ASP A 441 17.38 1.54 17.52
C ASP A 441 16.54 0.29 17.25
N LEU A 442 16.47 -0.09 15.97
CA LEU A 442 15.77 -1.29 15.49
C LEU A 442 16.71 -2.47 15.24
N SER A 443 17.95 -2.41 15.73
CA SER A 443 18.88 -3.50 15.53
C SER A 443 18.46 -4.72 16.36
N LYS A 444 18.31 -5.86 15.68
CA LYS A 444 17.98 -7.15 16.29
C LYS A 444 19.17 -7.70 17.10
N PRO A 445 18.91 -8.46 18.18
CA PRO A 445 19.96 -9.04 19.03
C PRO A 445 20.87 -10.02 18.28
#